data_AF-A0A954Z9Z4-F1
#
_entry.id   AF-A0A954Z9Z4-F1
#
_cell.length_a   1.000
_cell.length_b   1.000
_cell.length_c   1.000
_cell.angle_alpha   90.00
_cell.angle_beta   90.00
_cell.angle_gamma   90.00
#
_symmetry.space_group_name_H-M   'P 1'
#
loop_
_entity.id
_entity.type
_entity.pdbx_description
1 polymer ?
#
loop_
_entity_poly.entity_id
_entity_poly.type
_entity_poly.pdbx_seq_one_letter_code
_entity_poly.pdbx_strand_id
1 'polypeptide(L)'
;MTVRISAILILALLVLVGLGGVGRRANADPTTQPASAASEAGASASEEILIPGLRLDDADALLITHYARRAFTSGFKGRDLGGDPYVPPSLEGKSGVAYVTLWRSGVVMASGVGEDLPVIQATMTAAHAAGKAMMAEQSADATACRDCGLEIEWLGPDEMLSGPYFNQGATYTPELLGAMDPGVDGIGVDFNGRRGRTPASDIIQRHYSPDVAIIAAEGKVGLTLEDKLQQPEKIHYFRCPSVHLWQPDAKAKPVRLLRGEPLVPPDSIDARSVEKAIERTGGYLLYRQNSNGAFSHEYVPSADRYLNASDALVQLRSVFGGARLAAYRKDIKSEQGAANGIAAFAAYLEDLNFQISTAEEGEKIA
;
A
#
# COMPACT_ATOMS: atom_id res chain seq x y z
N MET A 1 22.37 29.15 -31.14
CA MET A 1 22.62 28.60 -29.79
C MET A 1 21.64 29.25 -28.83
N THR A 2 21.00 28.47 -27.95
CA THR A 2 20.03 28.83 -26.88
C THR A 2 18.53 28.58 -27.15
N VAL A 3 18.16 27.30 -27.26
CA VAL A 3 16.86 26.75 -26.78
C VAL A 3 17.11 25.30 -26.34
N ARG A 4 17.88 25.10 -25.25
CA ARG A 4 18.08 23.76 -24.65
C ARG A 4 18.14 23.75 -23.11
N ILE A 5 17.95 24.89 -22.45
CA ILE A 5 18.09 24.99 -20.99
C ILE A 5 16.80 24.61 -20.25
N SER A 6 15.62 24.76 -20.87
CA SER A 6 14.34 24.55 -20.17
C SER A 6 13.98 23.09 -19.90
N ALA A 7 14.46 22.12 -20.69
CA ALA A 7 14.13 20.70 -20.48
C ALA A 7 14.96 20.05 -19.36
N ILE A 8 16.17 20.56 -19.09
CA ILE A 8 17.07 20.02 -18.06
C ILE A 8 16.67 20.54 -16.67
N LEU A 9 16.12 21.76 -16.58
CA LEU A 9 15.62 22.30 -15.30
C LEU A 9 14.38 21.54 -14.79
N ILE A 10 13.48 21.12 -15.68
CA ILE A 10 12.26 20.38 -15.31
C ILE A 10 12.60 18.97 -14.78
N LEU A 11 13.66 18.34 -15.30
CA LEU A 11 14.12 17.03 -14.81
C LEU A 11 14.86 17.14 -13.46
N ALA A 12 15.59 18.24 -13.23
CA ALA A 12 16.30 18.50 -11.98
C ALA A 12 15.35 18.89 -10.82
N LEU A 13 14.27 19.61 -11.11
CA LEU A 13 13.26 20.00 -10.10
C LEU A 13 12.52 18.80 -9.50
N LEU A 14 12.34 17.72 -10.27
CA LEU A 14 11.65 16.50 -9.82
C LEU A 14 12.47 15.66 -8.84
N VAL A 15 13.79 15.88 -8.75
CA VAL A 15 14.68 15.16 -7.82
C VAL A 15 14.78 15.87 -6.46
N LEU A 16 14.43 17.17 -6.36
CA LEU A 16 14.61 17.98 -5.16
C LEU A 16 13.35 18.13 -4.27
N VAL A 17 12.16 17.79 -4.75
CA VAL A 17 10.89 17.92 -3.99
C VAL A 17 10.68 16.76 -2.98
N GLY A 18 11.67 15.88 -2.81
CA GLY A 18 11.60 14.72 -1.90
C GLY A 18 11.85 14.99 -0.42
N LEU A 19 12.13 16.22 0.03
CA LEU A 19 12.49 16.48 1.44
C LEU A 19 11.85 17.76 1.99
N GLY A 20 10.84 17.59 2.85
CA GLY A 20 10.51 18.50 3.95
C GLY A 20 9.39 19.52 3.72
N GLY A 21 8.37 19.52 4.59
CA GLY A 21 7.42 20.62 4.68
C GLY A 21 6.17 20.34 5.52
N VAL A 22 6.28 20.48 6.85
CA VAL A 22 5.14 20.55 7.77
C VAL A 22 4.49 21.93 7.67
N GLY A 23 3.22 21.97 7.23
CA GLY A 23 2.18 22.84 7.82
C GLY A 23 1.76 24.13 7.09
N ARG A 24 0.48 24.18 6.68
CA ARG A 24 -0.50 25.21 7.11
C ARG A 24 -1.92 24.77 6.73
N ARG A 25 -2.84 24.72 7.70
CA ARG A 25 -4.27 24.48 7.48
C ARG A 25 -4.92 25.74 6.89
N ALA A 26 -5.44 25.64 5.67
CA ALA A 26 -6.43 26.58 5.14
C ALA A 26 -7.83 26.10 5.55
N ASN A 27 -8.62 26.99 6.16
CA ASN A 27 -10.05 26.78 6.38
C ASN A 27 -10.76 26.80 5.02
N ALA A 28 -11.38 25.69 4.64
CA ALA A 28 -12.26 25.61 3.48
C ALA A 28 -13.64 25.13 3.93
N ASP A 29 -14.65 25.83 3.43
CA ASP A 29 -16.09 25.64 3.64
C ASP A 29 -16.53 24.22 3.24
N PRO A 30 -17.46 23.57 3.98
CA PRO A 30 -17.90 22.22 3.67
C PRO A 30 -18.99 22.24 2.58
N THR A 31 -18.62 21.91 1.34
CA THR A 31 -19.60 21.51 0.32
C THR A 31 -19.88 20.01 0.44
N THR A 32 -21.08 19.67 0.92
CA THR A 32 -21.61 18.31 1.01
C THR A 32 -21.77 17.68 -0.37
N GLN A 33 -21.09 16.56 -0.62
CA GLN A 33 -21.41 15.59 -1.68
C GLN A 33 -22.18 14.39 -1.08
N PRO A 34 -23.06 13.73 -1.85
CA PRO A 34 -23.90 12.65 -1.35
C PRO A 34 -23.12 11.33 -1.22
N ALA A 35 -23.38 10.62 -0.12
CA ALA A 35 -22.80 9.31 0.20
C ALA A 35 -23.16 8.24 -0.86
N SER A 36 -22.14 7.52 -1.33
CA SER A 36 -22.25 6.44 -2.30
C SER A 36 -22.66 5.12 -1.62
N ALA A 37 -23.84 4.61 -1.98
CA ALA A 37 -24.26 3.23 -1.72
C ALA A 37 -23.38 2.25 -2.53
N ALA A 38 -22.56 1.46 -1.84
CA ALA A 38 -21.84 0.35 -2.47
C ALA A 38 -22.83 -0.75 -2.88
N SER A 39 -22.96 -1.00 -4.18
CA SER A 39 -23.88 -2.00 -4.72
C SER A 39 -23.37 -3.42 -4.53
N GLU A 40 -24.19 -4.26 -3.93
CA GLU A 40 -24.11 -5.72 -3.96
C GLU A 40 -24.40 -6.22 -5.39
N ALA A 41 -23.38 -6.34 -6.23
CA ALA A 41 -23.54 -7.00 -7.52
C ALA A 41 -22.24 -7.62 -8.02
N GLY A 42 -22.18 -8.96 -7.99
CA GLY A 42 -21.31 -9.75 -8.87
C GLY A 42 -20.07 -10.37 -8.23
N ALA A 43 -20.26 -11.28 -7.26
CA ALA A 43 -19.25 -12.31 -6.99
C ALA A 43 -19.28 -13.36 -8.12
N SER A 44 -18.81 -12.96 -9.31
CA SER A 44 -18.43 -13.91 -10.35
C SER A 44 -17.14 -14.58 -9.90
N ALA A 45 -17.06 -15.91 -10.02
CA ALA A 45 -15.87 -16.70 -9.75
C ALA A 45 -14.71 -16.23 -10.65
N SER A 46 -13.99 -15.20 -10.22
CA SER A 46 -12.68 -14.88 -10.75
C SER A 46 -11.80 -16.06 -10.39
N GLU A 47 -11.29 -16.77 -11.39
CA GLU A 47 -10.15 -17.67 -11.23
C GLU A 47 -9.04 -16.85 -10.58
N GLU A 48 -8.96 -17.04 -9.27
CA GLU A 48 -8.01 -16.42 -8.39
C GLU A 48 -6.63 -16.74 -8.97
N ILE A 49 -5.86 -15.72 -9.38
CA ILE A 49 -4.45 -15.91 -9.72
C ILE A 49 -3.76 -16.28 -8.41
N LEU A 50 -3.82 -17.57 -8.15
CA LEU A 50 -3.33 -18.22 -6.97
C LEU A 50 -1.83 -18.28 -7.14
N ILE A 51 -1.11 -17.52 -6.33
CA ILE A 51 0.31 -17.77 -6.13
C ILE A 51 0.43 -19.23 -5.67
N PRO A 52 1.03 -20.12 -6.48
CA PRO A 52 1.06 -21.54 -6.16
C PRO A 52 1.70 -21.76 -4.79
N GLY A 53 0.98 -22.43 -3.88
CA GLY A 53 1.43 -22.66 -2.49
C GLY A 53 0.74 -21.76 -1.44
N LEU A 54 0.22 -20.59 -1.81
CA LEU A 54 -0.44 -19.65 -0.89
C LEU A 54 -1.97 -19.71 -0.90
N ARG A 55 -2.56 -20.71 -1.56
CA ARG A 55 -4.02 -20.88 -1.60
C ARG A 55 -4.58 -21.10 -0.20
N LEU A 56 -5.49 -20.24 0.24
CA LEU A 56 -6.34 -20.45 1.40
C LEU A 56 -7.78 -20.56 0.89
N ASP A 57 -8.49 -21.62 1.27
CA ASP A 57 -9.93 -21.64 1.06
C ASP A 57 -10.66 -20.86 2.18
N ASP A 58 -11.98 -20.71 2.04
CA ASP A 58 -12.79 -19.99 3.04
C ASP A 58 -12.72 -20.63 4.43
N ALA A 59 -12.56 -21.95 4.51
CA ALA A 59 -12.49 -22.67 5.77
C ALA A 59 -11.14 -22.43 6.46
N ASP A 60 -10.05 -22.42 5.70
CA ASP A 60 -8.71 -22.08 6.16
C ASP A 60 -8.66 -20.62 6.66
N ALA A 61 -9.20 -19.68 5.87
CA ALA A 61 -9.26 -18.27 6.25
C ALA A 61 -10.07 -18.07 7.55
N LEU A 62 -11.19 -18.78 7.69
CA LEU A 62 -12.00 -18.75 8.92
C LEU A 62 -11.24 -19.33 10.12
N LEU A 63 -10.55 -20.45 9.94
CA LEU A 63 -9.79 -21.12 11.00
C LEU A 63 -8.61 -20.26 11.48
N ILE A 64 -7.81 -19.72 10.55
CA ILE A 64 -6.69 -18.80 10.83
C ILE A 64 -7.19 -17.59 11.62
N THR A 65 -8.27 -16.96 11.14
CA THR A 65 -8.90 -15.81 11.81
C THR A 65 -9.39 -16.16 13.22
N HIS A 66 -9.99 -17.35 13.40
CA HIS A 66 -10.46 -17.81 14.70
C HIS A 66 -9.29 -17.99 15.69
N TYR A 67 -8.21 -18.64 15.26
CA TYR A 67 -7.01 -18.79 16.07
C TYR A 67 -6.36 -17.45 16.41
N ALA A 68 -6.29 -16.53 15.45
CA ALA A 68 -5.79 -15.17 15.68
C ALA A 68 -6.58 -14.46 16.77
N ARG A 69 -7.93 -14.43 16.70
CA ARG A 69 -8.78 -13.80 17.73
C ARG A 69 -8.59 -14.43 19.11
N ARG A 70 -8.50 -15.76 19.18
CA ARG A 70 -8.28 -16.48 20.44
C ARG A 70 -6.90 -16.17 21.02
N ALA A 71 -5.86 -16.21 20.21
CA ALA A 71 -4.48 -15.91 20.61
C ALA A 71 -4.32 -14.44 21.05
N PHE A 72 -4.92 -13.51 20.30
CA PHE A 72 -5.00 -12.11 20.67
C PHE A 72 -5.64 -11.94 22.06
N THR A 73 -6.81 -12.56 22.29
CA THR A 73 -7.51 -12.50 23.57
C THR A 73 -6.67 -13.10 24.71
N SER A 74 -5.88 -14.14 24.44
CA SER A 74 -4.94 -14.68 25.43
C SER A 74 -3.82 -13.70 25.75
N GLY A 75 -3.19 -13.10 24.73
CA GLY A 75 -2.13 -12.10 24.91
C GLY A 75 -2.61 -10.87 25.67
N PHE A 76 -3.80 -10.35 25.31
CA PHE A 76 -4.42 -9.23 25.99
C PHE A 76 -4.76 -9.51 27.46
N LYS A 77 -5.09 -10.76 27.79
CA LYS A 77 -5.35 -11.20 29.18
C LYS A 77 -4.08 -11.64 29.93
N GLY A 78 -2.89 -11.48 29.34
CA GLY A 78 -1.64 -11.92 29.94
C GLY A 78 -1.53 -13.43 30.12
N ARG A 79 -2.28 -14.24 29.35
CA ARG A 79 -2.24 -15.70 29.39
C ARG A 79 -1.33 -16.24 28.30
N ASP A 80 -0.70 -17.38 28.53
CA ASP A 80 0.13 -18.04 27.52
C ASP A 80 -0.69 -18.56 26.32
N LEU A 81 0.00 -18.74 25.20
CA LEU A 81 -0.51 -19.49 24.06
C LEU A 81 -0.65 -20.95 24.50
N GLY A 82 -1.89 -21.40 24.73
CA GLY A 82 -2.14 -22.78 25.14
C GLY A 82 -2.25 -23.74 23.95
N GLY A 83 -1.71 -24.94 24.09
CA GLY A 83 -1.95 -26.13 23.25
C GLY A 83 -1.48 -26.05 21.80
N ASP A 84 -1.21 -27.22 21.21
CA ASP A 84 -0.93 -27.31 19.78
C ASP A 84 -2.23 -27.08 18.99
N PRO A 85 -2.24 -26.15 18.01
CA PRO A 85 -3.41 -25.94 17.19
C PRO A 85 -3.65 -27.13 16.25
N TYR A 86 -4.92 -27.40 15.96
CA TYR A 86 -5.29 -28.25 14.84
C TYR A 86 -4.85 -27.60 13.52
N VAL A 87 -4.13 -28.35 12.69
CA VAL A 87 -3.71 -27.96 11.33
C VAL A 87 -4.47 -28.83 10.33
N PRO A 88 -5.31 -28.25 9.46
CA PRO A 88 -5.99 -29.01 8.42
C PRO A 88 -4.99 -29.42 7.32
N PRO A 89 -5.27 -30.52 6.57
CA PRO A 89 -4.39 -30.99 5.50
C PRO A 89 -4.07 -29.94 4.43
N SER A 90 -5.00 -29.00 4.16
CA SER A 90 -4.82 -27.86 3.24
C SER A 90 -3.70 -26.90 3.67
N LEU A 91 -3.36 -26.87 4.96
CA LEU A 91 -2.34 -26.00 5.55
C LEU A 91 -1.08 -26.76 6.00
N GLU A 92 -1.03 -28.08 5.80
CA GLU A 92 0.16 -28.88 6.10
C GLU A 92 1.35 -28.43 5.25
N GLY A 93 2.51 -28.26 5.89
CA GLY A 93 3.74 -27.80 5.24
C GLY A 93 3.76 -26.32 4.84
N LYS A 94 2.68 -25.57 5.06
CA LYS A 94 2.64 -24.13 4.82
C LYS A 94 3.25 -23.38 6.00
N SER A 95 4.34 -22.69 5.75
CA SER A 95 5.03 -21.85 6.74
C SER A 95 5.25 -20.43 6.23
N GLY A 96 5.60 -19.55 7.15
CA GLY A 96 6.01 -18.20 6.84
C GLY A 96 5.86 -17.28 8.04
N VAL A 97 5.96 -15.99 7.76
CA VAL A 97 5.85 -14.92 8.77
C VAL A 97 4.42 -14.38 8.74
N ALA A 98 3.81 -14.15 9.90
CA ALA A 98 2.50 -13.52 9.99
C ALA A 98 2.58 -12.16 10.66
N TYR A 99 1.82 -11.20 10.15
CA TYR A 99 1.55 -9.91 10.76
C TYR A 99 0.07 -9.88 11.13
N VAL A 100 -0.22 -9.43 12.35
CA VAL A 100 -1.60 -9.29 12.82
C VAL A 100 -1.77 -7.89 13.37
N THR A 101 -2.75 -7.16 12.83
CA THR A 101 -3.06 -5.79 13.22
C THR A 101 -4.53 -5.70 13.64
N LEU A 102 -4.77 -5.04 14.77
CA LEU A 102 -6.11 -4.68 15.20
C LEU A 102 -6.42 -3.24 14.85
N TRP A 103 -7.64 -3.02 14.40
CA TRP A 103 -8.11 -1.74 13.93
C TRP A 103 -9.41 -1.34 14.63
N ARG A 104 -9.57 -0.05 14.90
CA ARG A 104 -10.84 0.53 15.35
C ARG A 104 -11.04 1.87 14.68
N SER A 105 -12.16 2.02 13.96
CA SER A 105 -12.52 3.28 13.30
C SER A 105 -11.40 3.85 12.41
N GLY A 106 -10.69 2.97 11.69
CA GLY A 106 -9.58 3.34 10.81
C GLY A 106 -8.24 3.62 11.52
N VAL A 107 -8.15 3.41 12.83
CA VAL A 107 -6.93 3.58 13.62
C VAL A 107 -6.37 2.23 14.02
N VAL A 108 -5.05 2.04 13.87
CA VAL A 108 -4.33 0.87 14.39
C VAL A 108 -4.31 0.95 15.91
N MET A 109 -4.86 -0.08 16.55
CA MET A 109 -4.91 -0.20 18.00
C MET A 109 -3.74 -1.00 18.56
N ALA A 110 -3.27 -2.01 17.81
CA ALA A 110 -2.11 -2.81 18.15
C ALA A 110 -1.68 -3.64 16.94
N SER A 111 -0.39 -3.97 16.88
CA SER A 111 0.17 -4.88 15.88
C SER A 111 1.14 -5.85 16.53
N GLY A 112 1.30 -7.00 15.89
CA GLY A 112 2.25 -8.03 16.29
C GLY A 112 2.77 -8.81 15.10
N VAL A 113 3.95 -9.40 15.28
CA VAL A 113 4.64 -10.17 14.24
C VAL A 113 4.97 -11.55 14.80
N GLY A 114 4.68 -12.58 14.03
CA GLY A 114 5.03 -13.97 14.30
C GLY A 114 6.32 -14.34 13.58
N GLU A 115 7.06 -15.29 14.13
CA GLU A 115 8.27 -15.82 13.49
C GLU A 115 7.93 -16.69 12.26
N ASP A 116 8.97 -17.12 11.53
CA ASP A 116 8.83 -18.07 10.42
C ASP A 116 8.48 -19.47 10.96
N LEU A 117 7.18 -19.74 10.99
CA LEU A 117 6.57 -20.92 11.61
C LEU A 117 5.46 -21.45 10.69
N PRO A 118 4.90 -22.65 10.95
CA PRO A 118 3.70 -23.07 10.25
C PRO A 118 2.58 -22.03 10.41
N VAL A 119 1.80 -21.80 9.36
CA VAL A 119 0.95 -20.59 9.19
C VAL A 119 0.02 -20.31 10.37
N ILE A 120 -0.56 -21.34 10.99
CA ILE A 120 -1.45 -21.18 12.15
C ILE A 120 -0.64 -20.71 13.37
N GLN A 121 0.51 -21.31 13.64
CA GLN A 121 1.40 -20.95 14.74
C GLN A 121 1.96 -19.54 14.54
N ALA A 122 2.43 -19.20 13.34
CA ALA A 122 2.89 -17.85 13.02
C ALA A 122 1.79 -16.81 13.31
N THR A 123 0.56 -17.08 12.85
CA THR A 123 -0.60 -16.22 13.08
C THR A 123 -0.94 -16.08 14.58
N MET A 124 -0.93 -17.19 15.31
CA MET A 124 -1.18 -17.18 16.76
C MET A 124 -0.12 -16.37 17.51
N THR A 125 1.15 -16.55 17.19
CA THR A 125 2.26 -15.79 17.80
C THR A 125 2.14 -14.30 17.50
N ALA A 126 1.86 -13.94 16.25
CA ALA A 126 1.64 -12.56 15.84
C ALA A 126 0.46 -11.92 16.59
N ALA A 127 -0.68 -12.60 16.63
CA ALA A 127 -1.88 -12.11 17.30
C ALA A 127 -1.69 -11.99 18.82
N HIS A 128 -0.98 -12.95 19.44
CA HIS A 128 -0.65 -12.91 20.86
C HIS A 128 0.24 -11.72 21.21
N ALA A 129 1.26 -11.46 20.38
CA ALA A 129 2.12 -10.28 20.51
C ALA A 129 1.33 -8.97 20.38
N ALA A 130 0.40 -8.88 19.42
CA ALA A 130 -0.51 -7.74 19.30
C ALA A 130 -1.38 -7.56 20.56
N GLY A 131 -1.90 -8.66 21.12
CA GLY A 131 -2.66 -8.63 22.38
C GLY A 131 -1.86 -8.10 23.56
N LYS A 132 -0.60 -8.56 23.70
CA LYS A 132 0.32 -8.06 24.73
C LYS A 132 0.64 -6.58 24.55
N ALA A 133 0.85 -6.13 23.31
CA ALA A 133 1.08 -4.72 23.00
C ALA A 133 -0.13 -3.85 23.43
N MET A 134 -1.35 -4.26 23.07
CA MET A 134 -2.57 -3.55 23.47
C MET A 134 -2.75 -3.51 25.00
N MET A 135 -2.40 -4.59 25.70
CA MET A 135 -2.45 -4.63 27.17
C MET A 135 -1.48 -3.63 27.80
N ALA A 136 -0.27 -3.50 27.25
CA ALA A 136 0.76 -2.61 27.75
C ALA A 136 0.38 -1.12 27.63
N GLU A 137 -0.41 -0.77 26.62
CA GLU A 137 -0.89 0.60 26.41
C GLU A 137 -2.02 1.03 27.37
N GLN A 138 -2.55 0.11 28.20
CA GLN A 138 -3.58 0.35 29.24
C GLN A 138 -4.84 1.10 28.77
N SER A 139 -5.07 1.17 27.46
CA SER A 139 -6.06 2.05 26.84
C SER A 139 -7.36 1.35 26.44
N ALA A 140 -7.47 0.04 26.72
CA ALA A 140 -8.55 -0.79 26.18
C ALA A 140 -9.37 -1.51 27.25
N ASP A 141 -10.69 -1.31 27.19
CA ASP A 141 -11.67 -2.22 27.79
C ASP A 141 -11.66 -3.55 27.01
N ALA A 142 -11.85 -4.68 27.70
CA ALA A 142 -12.00 -6.00 27.07
C ALA A 142 -13.14 -6.05 26.04
N THR A 143 -14.14 -5.17 26.14
CA THR A 143 -15.17 -4.98 25.11
C THR A 143 -14.61 -4.46 23.78
N ALA A 144 -13.52 -3.67 23.81
CA ALA A 144 -12.87 -3.14 22.62
C ALA A 144 -12.41 -4.25 21.67
N CYS A 145 -12.06 -5.43 22.19
CA CYS A 145 -11.62 -6.57 21.37
C CYS A 145 -12.71 -7.10 20.40
N ARG A 146 -14.00 -6.93 20.74
CA ARG A 146 -15.12 -7.46 19.95
C ARG A 146 -15.45 -6.59 18.75
N ASP A 147 -15.29 -5.27 18.92
CA ASP A 147 -15.66 -4.25 17.94
C ASP A 147 -14.47 -3.84 17.06
N CYS A 148 -13.26 -4.34 17.37
CA CYS A 148 -12.09 -4.12 16.52
C CYS A 148 -12.12 -5.02 15.28
N GLY A 149 -11.76 -4.44 14.14
CA GLY A 149 -11.36 -5.18 12.95
C GLY A 149 -10.03 -5.88 13.17
N LEU A 150 -9.84 -7.01 12.49
CA LEU A 150 -8.63 -7.80 12.52
C LEU A 150 -8.10 -7.94 11.09
N GLU A 151 -6.88 -7.49 10.89
CA GLU A 151 -6.12 -7.70 9.66
C GLU A 151 -5.04 -8.75 9.93
N ILE A 152 -4.90 -9.69 9.00
CA ILE A 152 -3.86 -10.73 9.04
C ILE A 152 -3.17 -10.70 7.68
N GLU A 153 -1.86 -10.48 7.68
CA GLU A 153 -1.02 -10.68 6.51
C GLU A 153 -0.09 -11.87 6.77
N TRP A 154 -0.18 -12.88 5.91
CA TRP A 154 0.75 -14.00 5.91
C TRP A 154 1.71 -13.86 4.73
N LEU A 155 3.01 -13.74 5.04
CA LEU A 155 4.09 -13.81 4.07
C LEU A 155 4.51 -15.26 3.89
N GLY A 156 4.40 -15.75 2.66
CA GLY A 156 4.85 -17.08 2.26
C GLY A 156 6.38 -17.26 2.28
N PRO A 157 6.87 -18.36 1.70
CA PRO A 157 8.29 -18.65 1.65
C PRO A 157 9.07 -17.58 0.87
N ASP A 158 10.29 -17.31 1.30
CA ASP A 158 11.19 -16.35 0.66
C ASP A 158 11.59 -16.86 -0.75
N GLU A 159 11.29 -16.07 -1.79
CA GLU A 159 11.78 -16.28 -3.16
C GLU A 159 13.01 -15.40 -3.39
N MET A 160 14.19 -16.02 -3.35
CA MET A 160 15.46 -15.32 -3.59
C MET A 160 15.54 -14.83 -5.03
N LEU A 161 15.83 -13.54 -5.19
CA LEU A 161 15.99 -12.93 -6.50
C LEU A 161 17.42 -13.15 -7.00
N SER A 162 17.60 -13.32 -8.31
CA SER A 162 18.94 -13.45 -8.90
C SER A 162 19.54 -12.08 -9.18
N GLY A 163 20.83 -11.90 -8.87
CA GLY A 163 21.57 -10.68 -9.19
C GLY A 163 21.84 -10.49 -10.70
N PRO A 164 22.37 -9.32 -11.11
CA PRO A 164 22.95 -8.27 -10.26
C PRO A 164 21.90 -7.33 -9.63
N TYR A 165 22.13 -6.96 -8.38
CA TYR A 165 21.22 -6.08 -7.62
C TYR A 165 21.54 -4.60 -7.73
N PHE A 166 22.80 -4.28 -8.02
CA PHE A 166 23.32 -2.92 -7.98
C PHE A 166 23.98 -2.53 -9.30
N ASN A 167 23.74 -1.29 -9.72
CA ASN A 167 24.52 -0.59 -10.73
C ASN A 167 25.80 0.00 -10.10
N GLN A 168 26.64 0.62 -10.94
CA GLN A 168 27.76 1.43 -10.45
C GLN A 168 27.23 2.51 -9.49
N GLY A 169 27.81 2.58 -8.29
CA GLY A 169 27.39 3.51 -7.24
C GLY A 169 26.29 2.99 -6.30
N ALA A 170 26.05 1.68 -6.25
CA ALA A 170 25.11 1.02 -5.32
C ALA A 170 23.64 1.48 -5.45
N THR A 171 23.25 1.96 -6.62
CA THR A 171 21.83 2.17 -6.98
C THR A 171 21.22 0.86 -7.44
N TYR A 172 19.94 0.63 -7.14
CA TYR A 172 19.26 -0.61 -7.52
C TYR A 172 19.14 -0.75 -9.04
N THR A 173 19.26 -1.98 -9.53
CA THR A 173 19.05 -2.29 -10.94
C THR A 173 17.56 -2.24 -11.30
N PRO A 174 17.17 -1.81 -12.52
CA PRO A 174 15.80 -1.91 -12.99
C PRO A 174 15.24 -3.33 -12.91
N GLU A 175 16.08 -4.35 -13.09
CA GLU A 175 15.73 -5.76 -13.00
C GLU A 175 15.31 -6.14 -11.57
N LEU A 176 16.04 -5.69 -10.54
CA LEU A 176 15.66 -5.91 -9.14
C LEU A 176 14.32 -5.24 -8.82
N LEU A 177 14.16 -3.98 -9.23
CA LEU A 177 12.94 -3.22 -8.97
C LEU A 177 11.73 -3.81 -9.72
N GLY A 178 11.94 -4.30 -10.95
CA GLY A 178 10.91 -4.93 -11.77
C GLY A 178 10.56 -6.36 -11.35
N ALA A 179 11.40 -7.02 -10.54
CA ALA A 179 11.12 -8.35 -10.00
C ALA A 179 10.19 -8.32 -8.78
N MET A 180 9.90 -7.14 -8.22
CA MET A 180 9.05 -6.96 -7.05
C MET A 180 7.70 -6.37 -7.46
N ASP A 181 6.59 -6.95 -6.99
CA ASP A 181 5.27 -6.35 -7.18
C ASP A 181 4.79 -5.66 -5.89
N PRO A 182 4.95 -4.33 -5.76
CA PRO A 182 4.62 -3.60 -4.54
C PRO A 182 3.11 -3.68 -4.26
N GLY A 183 2.75 -4.36 -3.18
CA GLY A 183 1.36 -4.59 -2.77
C GLY A 183 0.82 -5.99 -3.11
N VAL A 184 1.63 -6.85 -3.71
CA VAL A 184 1.40 -8.30 -3.75
C VAL A 184 2.45 -9.02 -2.92
N ASP A 185 3.70 -8.59 -3.06
CA ASP A 185 4.83 -9.17 -2.35
C ASP A 185 5.25 -8.31 -1.15
N GLY A 186 5.58 -8.98 -0.05
CA GLY A 186 6.52 -8.43 0.92
C GLY A 186 7.92 -8.40 0.31
N ILE A 187 8.67 -7.35 0.58
CA ILE A 187 10.03 -7.17 0.06
C ILE A 187 11.02 -7.38 1.21
N GLY A 188 12.05 -8.19 0.99
CA GLY A 188 13.02 -8.49 2.04
C GLY A 188 14.47 -8.52 1.59
N VAL A 189 15.34 -8.50 2.59
CA VAL A 189 16.79 -8.56 2.46
C VAL A 189 17.38 -9.45 3.54
N ASP A 190 18.29 -10.34 3.15
CA ASP A 190 19.18 -11.08 4.03
C ASP A 190 20.57 -10.44 3.95
N PHE A 191 21.12 -10.07 5.10
CA PHE A 191 22.46 -9.52 5.22
C PHE A 191 23.16 -10.09 6.45
N ASN A 192 24.23 -10.86 6.22
CA ASN A 192 24.98 -11.56 7.26
C ASN A 192 24.09 -12.44 8.16
N GLY A 193 23.12 -13.14 7.58
CA GLY A 193 22.19 -14.02 8.30
C GLY A 193 21.11 -13.29 9.09
N ARG A 194 21.03 -11.96 8.98
CA ARG A 194 19.93 -11.16 9.53
C ARG A 194 18.94 -10.88 8.41
N ARG A 195 17.64 -11.01 8.70
CA ARG A 195 16.58 -10.77 7.73
C ARG A 195 15.72 -9.57 8.11
N GLY A 196 15.49 -8.72 7.13
CA GLY A 196 14.60 -7.57 7.21
C GLY A 196 13.51 -7.71 6.16
N ARG A 197 12.27 -7.38 6.51
CA ARG A 197 11.12 -7.45 5.59
C ARG A 197 10.28 -6.20 5.69
N THR A 198 9.83 -5.67 4.57
CA THR A 198 8.76 -4.68 4.46
C THR A 198 7.52 -5.42 3.95
N PRO A 199 6.51 -5.65 4.80
CA PRO A 199 5.31 -6.39 4.40
C PRO A 199 4.51 -5.61 3.35
N ALA A 200 3.70 -6.31 2.55
CA ALA A 200 2.93 -5.68 1.49
C ALA A 200 1.90 -4.69 2.05
N SER A 201 1.35 -4.92 3.25
CA SER A 201 0.46 -3.96 3.90
C SER A 201 1.16 -2.62 4.15
N ASP A 202 2.41 -2.65 4.65
CA ASP A 202 3.20 -1.44 4.91
C ASP A 202 3.49 -0.70 3.60
N ILE A 203 3.83 -1.44 2.53
CA ILE A 203 4.10 -0.87 1.20
C ILE A 203 2.86 -0.12 0.69
N ILE A 204 1.68 -0.74 0.80
CA ILE A 204 0.42 -0.14 0.36
C ILE A 204 0.06 1.08 1.22
N GLN A 205 0.06 0.93 2.54
CA GLN A 205 -0.37 1.97 3.48
C GLN A 205 0.51 3.23 3.39
N ARG A 206 1.81 3.05 3.13
CA ARG A 206 2.78 4.14 3.06
C ARG A 206 3.09 4.60 1.64
N HIS A 207 2.42 4.03 0.64
CA HIS A 207 2.66 4.30 -0.78
C HIS A 207 4.13 4.15 -1.18
N TYR A 208 4.80 3.12 -0.64
CA TYR A 208 6.20 2.88 -0.97
C TYR A 208 6.33 2.42 -2.43
N SER A 209 7.23 3.07 -3.15
CA SER A 209 7.81 2.50 -4.36
C SER A 209 8.74 1.32 -3.99
N PRO A 210 9.04 0.41 -4.92
CA PRO A 210 9.87 -0.76 -4.64
C PRO A 210 11.23 -0.41 -4.01
N ASP A 211 11.90 0.64 -4.49
CA ASP A 211 13.17 1.13 -3.95
C ASP A 211 13.06 1.60 -2.49
N VAL A 212 12.00 2.32 -2.13
CA VAL A 212 11.74 2.77 -0.76
C VAL A 212 11.42 1.57 0.14
N ALA A 213 10.67 0.59 -0.36
CA ALA A 213 10.37 -0.63 0.38
C ALA A 213 11.63 -1.49 0.63
N ILE A 214 12.55 -1.55 -0.33
CA ILE A 214 13.88 -2.18 -0.15
C ILE A 214 14.64 -1.44 0.95
N ILE A 215 14.76 -0.11 0.87
CA ILE A 215 15.46 0.69 1.89
C ILE A 215 14.88 0.46 3.30
N ALA A 216 13.55 0.36 3.41
CA ALA A 216 12.90 0.05 4.68
C ALA A 216 13.27 -1.35 5.20
N ALA A 217 13.41 -2.35 4.32
CA ALA A 217 13.84 -3.70 4.70
C ALA A 217 15.32 -3.72 5.13
N GLU A 218 16.18 -2.99 4.41
CA GLU A 218 17.59 -2.80 4.72
C GLU A 218 17.83 -2.15 6.08
N GLY A 219 17.01 -1.14 6.41
CA GLY A 219 17.03 -0.51 7.72
C GLY A 219 16.80 -1.51 8.87
N LYS A 220 15.96 -2.52 8.66
CA LYS A 220 15.67 -3.57 9.67
C LYS A 220 16.84 -4.51 9.92
N VAL A 221 17.79 -4.62 8.97
CA VAL A 221 19.05 -5.36 9.15
C VAL A 221 20.25 -4.45 9.37
N GLY A 222 20.05 -3.14 9.43
CA GLY A 222 21.13 -2.16 9.57
C GLY A 222 22.15 -2.21 8.43
N LEU A 223 21.70 -2.46 7.19
CA LEU A 223 22.55 -2.43 6.00
C LEU A 223 22.84 -0.97 5.60
N THR A 224 24.12 -0.61 5.48
CA THR A 224 24.55 0.74 5.09
C THR A 224 25.01 0.82 3.64
N LEU A 225 25.21 2.04 3.12
CA LEU A 225 25.80 2.23 1.79
C LEU A 225 27.23 1.69 1.72
N GLU A 226 28.01 1.83 2.80
CA GLU A 226 29.37 1.29 2.88
C GLU A 226 29.37 -0.25 2.75
N ASP A 227 28.44 -0.93 3.43
CA ASP A 227 28.27 -2.37 3.31
C ASP A 227 27.94 -2.81 1.87
N LYS A 228 27.05 -2.08 1.19
CA LYS A 228 26.69 -2.35 -0.22
C LYS A 228 27.89 -2.24 -1.15
N LEU A 229 28.79 -1.30 -0.88
CA LEU A 229 30.00 -1.09 -1.69
C LEU A 229 31.10 -2.10 -1.37
N GLN A 230 31.25 -2.48 -0.09
CA GLN A 230 32.35 -3.33 0.36
C GLN A 230 32.04 -4.83 0.30
N GLN A 231 30.78 -5.21 0.50
CA GLN A 231 30.34 -6.61 0.67
C GLN A 231 29.06 -6.94 -0.12
N PRO A 232 28.96 -6.57 -1.42
CA PRO A 232 27.75 -6.78 -2.21
C PRO A 232 27.34 -8.26 -2.31
N GLU A 233 28.29 -9.19 -2.20
CA GLU A 233 28.08 -10.64 -2.26
C GLU A 233 27.34 -11.21 -1.05
N LYS A 234 27.28 -10.47 0.06
CA LYS A 234 26.59 -10.90 1.30
C LYS A 234 25.15 -10.41 1.40
N ILE A 235 24.68 -9.71 0.38
CA ILE A 235 23.36 -9.11 0.34
C ILE A 235 22.51 -9.95 -0.60
N HIS A 236 21.41 -10.47 -0.09
CA HIS A 236 20.46 -11.25 -0.88
C HIS A 236 19.07 -10.63 -0.74
N TYR A 237 18.51 -10.13 -1.84
CA TYR A 237 17.13 -9.68 -1.85
C TYR A 237 16.20 -10.85 -2.16
N PHE A 238 15.04 -10.82 -1.55
CA PHE A 238 13.98 -11.78 -1.78
C PHE A 238 12.64 -11.08 -1.79
N ARG A 239 11.67 -11.71 -2.44
CA ARG A 239 10.26 -11.36 -2.31
C ARG A 239 9.52 -12.46 -1.57
N CYS A 240 8.51 -12.08 -0.79
CA CYS A 240 7.65 -13.01 -0.08
C CYS A 240 6.23 -12.78 -0.59
N PRO A 241 5.65 -13.70 -1.35
CA PRO A 241 4.28 -13.53 -1.77
C PRO A 241 3.36 -13.50 -0.55
N SER A 242 2.35 -12.64 -0.55
CA SER A 242 1.53 -12.38 0.65
C SER A 242 0.05 -12.72 0.47
N VAL A 243 -0.59 -13.13 1.57
CA VAL A 243 -2.04 -13.30 1.66
C VAL A 243 -2.59 -12.38 2.75
N HIS A 244 -3.59 -11.58 2.39
CA HIS A 244 -4.20 -10.61 3.28
C HIS A 244 -5.63 -11.03 3.61
N LEU A 245 -5.94 -11.09 4.90
CA LEU A 245 -7.28 -11.36 5.42
C LEU A 245 -7.75 -10.17 6.25
N TRP A 246 -9.03 -9.81 6.08
CA TRP A 246 -9.69 -8.78 6.85
C TRP A 246 -10.97 -9.30 7.48
N GLN A 247 -11.11 -9.11 8.79
CA GLN A 247 -12.33 -9.41 9.52
C GLN A 247 -12.83 -8.12 10.20
N PRO A 248 -13.89 -7.47 9.69
CA PRO A 248 -14.36 -6.18 10.18
C PRO A 248 -14.69 -6.14 11.68
N ASP A 249 -15.22 -7.24 12.22
CA ASP A 249 -15.53 -7.42 13.64
C ASP A 249 -15.47 -8.91 14.01
N ALA A 250 -15.63 -9.25 15.29
CA ALA A 250 -15.48 -10.63 15.76
C ALA A 250 -16.55 -11.62 15.23
N LYS A 251 -17.68 -11.14 14.69
CA LYS A 251 -18.79 -11.96 14.17
C LYS A 251 -18.81 -12.02 12.65
N ALA A 252 -18.20 -11.05 11.97
CA ALA A 252 -18.07 -11.03 10.53
C ALA A 252 -17.23 -12.22 10.03
N LYS A 253 -17.54 -12.71 8.82
CA LYS A 253 -16.66 -13.64 8.14
C LYS A 253 -15.40 -12.90 7.68
N PRO A 254 -14.20 -13.49 7.80
CA PRO A 254 -13.02 -12.92 7.17
C PRO A 254 -13.21 -12.90 5.66
N VAL A 255 -12.71 -11.86 5.03
CA VAL A 255 -12.62 -11.74 3.58
C VAL A 255 -11.15 -11.65 3.20
N ARG A 256 -10.79 -12.28 2.09
CA ARG A 256 -9.46 -12.08 1.52
C ARG A 256 -9.40 -10.68 0.91
N LEU A 257 -8.43 -9.87 1.32
CA LEU A 257 -8.12 -8.63 0.63
C LEU A 257 -7.26 -8.98 -0.58
N LEU A 258 -7.77 -8.60 -1.74
CA LEU A 258 -7.01 -8.61 -2.98
C LEU A 258 -6.64 -7.15 -3.28
N ARG A 259 -5.40 -6.91 -3.70
CA ARG A 259 -5.01 -5.60 -4.21
C ARG A 259 -5.99 -5.20 -5.30
N GLY A 260 -6.32 -3.91 -5.35
CA GLY A 260 -7.45 -3.26 -6.04
C GLY A 260 -7.63 -3.43 -7.55
N GLU A 261 -7.10 -4.50 -8.14
CA GLU A 261 -7.50 -4.99 -9.45
C GLU A 261 -7.83 -6.47 -9.29
N PRO A 262 -9.12 -6.87 -9.33
CA PRO A 262 -9.42 -8.29 -9.51
C PRO A 262 -8.67 -8.73 -10.77
N LEU A 263 -7.82 -9.73 -10.64
CA LEU A 263 -7.13 -10.29 -11.79
C LEU A 263 -8.21 -10.91 -12.66
N VAL A 264 -8.50 -10.23 -13.78
CA VAL A 264 -9.53 -10.61 -14.74
C VAL A 264 -8.98 -11.79 -15.52
N PRO A 265 -9.56 -13.00 -15.42
CA PRO A 265 -9.10 -14.15 -16.21
C PRO A 265 -8.95 -13.75 -17.68
N PRO A 266 -7.86 -14.15 -18.40
CA PRO A 266 -7.62 -13.71 -19.77
C PRO A 266 -8.82 -13.91 -20.70
N ASP A 267 -9.53 -15.01 -20.50
CA ASP A 267 -10.72 -15.44 -21.23
C ASP A 267 -11.99 -14.63 -20.87
N SER A 268 -11.93 -13.79 -19.83
CA SER A 268 -12.93 -12.77 -19.51
C SER A 268 -12.53 -11.35 -19.97
N ILE A 269 -11.35 -11.21 -20.58
CA ILE A 269 -10.90 -9.97 -21.23
C ILE A 269 -11.41 -9.97 -22.67
N ASP A 270 -12.49 -9.25 -22.90
CA ASP A 270 -12.99 -8.95 -24.23
C ASP A 270 -13.05 -7.42 -24.43
N ALA A 271 -13.30 -6.98 -25.66
CA ALA A 271 -13.35 -5.55 -25.97
C ALA A 271 -14.37 -4.79 -25.09
N ARG A 272 -15.47 -5.45 -24.71
CA ARG A 272 -16.55 -4.85 -23.92
C ARG A 272 -16.16 -4.76 -22.44
N SER A 273 -15.46 -5.74 -21.89
CA SER A 273 -14.98 -5.70 -20.50
C SER A 273 -13.88 -4.64 -20.33
N VAL A 274 -12.99 -4.49 -21.32
CA VAL A 274 -12.01 -3.40 -21.39
C VAL A 274 -12.69 -2.03 -21.47
N GLU A 275 -13.70 -1.87 -22.33
CA GLU A 275 -14.46 -0.62 -22.44
C GLU A 275 -15.15 -0.25 -21.11
N LYS A 276 -15.81 -1.21 -20.45
CA LYS A 276 -16.39 -1.00 -19.11
C LYS A 276 -15.34 -0.63 -18.06
N ALA A 277 -14.15 -1.22 -18.11
CA ALA A 277 -13.06 -0.88 -17.21
C ALA A 277 -12.58 0.56 -17.44
N ILE A 278 -12.39 0.97 -18.69
CA ILE A 278 -12.09 2.36 -19.07
C ILE A 278 -13.19 3.29 -18.58
N GLU A 279 -14.46 2.91 -18.73
CA GLU A 279 -15.58 3.72 -18.28
C GLU A 279 -15.61 3.91 -16.76
N ARG A 280 -15.38 2.83 -16.01
CA ARG A 280 -15.36 2.84 -14.54
C ARG A 280 -14.19 3.66 -14.02
N THR A 281 -12.97 3.40 -14.52
CA THR A 281 -11.76 4.13 -14.11
C THR A 281 -11.86 5.60 -14.50
N GLY A 282 -12.35 5.90 -15.70
CA GLY A 282 -12.57 7.26 -16.15
C GLY A 282 -13.66 7.99 -15.37
N GLY A 283 -14.74 7.29 -15.02
CA GLY A 283 -15.79 7.81 -14.14
C GLY A 283 -15.27 8.14 -12.75
N TYR A 284 -14.46 7.26 -12.17
CA TYR A 284 -13.82 7.48 -10.87
C TYR A 284 -12.82 8.64 -10.89
N LEU A 285 -12.02 8.73 -11.96
CA LEU A 285 -11.06 9.83 -12.15
C LEU A 285 -11.78 11.19 -12.20
N LEU A 286 -12.86 11.30 -12.99
CA LEU A 286 -13.67 12.51 -13.07
C LEU A 286 -14.42 12.80 -11.78
N TYR A 287 -14.87 11.77 -11.05
CA TYR A 287 -15.48 11.93 -9.73
C TYR A 287 -14.52 12.59 -8.72
N ARG A 288 -13.22 12.27 -8.80
CA ARG A 288 -12.17 12.88 -7.96
C ARG A 288 -11.76 14.28 -8.38
N GLN A 289 -12.29 14.79 -9.49
CA GLN A 289 -12.01 16.15 -9.92
C GLN A 289 -12.87 17.14 -9.15
N ASN A 290 -12.21 18.05 -8.44
CA ASN A 290 -12.85 19.09 -7.66
C ASN A 290 -13.43 20.16 -8.60
N SER A 291 -14.30 21.03 -8.08
CA SER A 291 -14.92 22.11 -8.85
C SER A 291 -13.91 23.10 -9.45
N ASN A 292 -12.72 23.20 -8.86
CA ASN A 292 -11.61 24.01 -9.38
C ASN A 292 -10.76 23.28 -10.46
N GLY A 293 -11.13 22.07 -10.86
CA GLY A 293 -10.41 21.26 -11.85
C GLY A 293 -9.27 20.42 -11.28
N ALA A 294 -8.81 20.66 -10.06
CA ALA A 294 -7.75 19.86 -9.43
C ALA A 294 -8.28 18.48 -9.02
N PHE A 295 -7.41 17.47 -9.05
CA PHE A 295 -7.75 16.13 -8.59
C PHE A 295 -7.45 16.01 -7.10
N SER A 296 -8.42 15.51 -6.35
CA SER A 296 -8.25 15.07 -4.97
C SER A 296 -7.20 13.97 -4.88
N HIS A 297 -6.34 13.91 -3.85
CA HIS A 297 -5.30 12.86 -3.69
C HIS A 297 -5.63 11.85 -2.60
N GLU A 298 -5.99 12.34 -1.42
CA GLU A 298 -6.19 11.53 -0.21
C GLU A 298 -7.66 11.60 0.21
N TYR A 299 -8.25 10.45 0.49
CA TYR A 299 -9.56 10.36 1.14
C TYR A 299 -9.35 10.29 2.64
N VAL A 300 -10.01 11.15 3.41
CA VAL A 300 -9.98 11.17 4.87
C VAL A 300 -11.29 10.56 5.37
N PRO A 301 -11.29 9.26 5.74
CA PRO A 301 -12.53 8.55 6.06
C PRO A 301 -13.26 9.15 7.27
N SER A 302 -12.51 9.65 8.24
CA SER A 302 -13.06 10.28 9.45
C SER A 302 -13.82 11.58 9.19
N ALA A 303 -13.61 12.21 8.04
CA ALA A 303 -14.24 13.45 7.64
C ALA A 303 -15.09 13.30 6.36
N ASP A 304 -15.23 12.07 5.84
CA ASP A 304 -15.92 11.75 4.59
C ASP A 304 -15.62 12.75 3.46
N ARG A 305 -14.33 13.09 3.29
CA ARG A 305 -13.90 14.09 2.32
C ARG A 305 -12.55 13.75 1.71
N TYR A 306 -12.33 14.25 0.52
CA TYR A 306 -11.01 14.26 -0.08
C TYR A 306 -10.25 15.55 0.23
N LEU A 307 -8.95 15.45 0.44
CA LEU A 307 -8.06 16.62 0.53
C LEU A 307 -7.65 17.07 -0.87
N ASN A 308 -7.61 18.39 -1.07
CA ASN A 308 -6.99 18.98 -2.25
C ASN A 308 -5.54 18.49 -2.33
N ALA A 309 -5.15 17.91 -3.47
CA ALA A 309 -3.78 17.41 -3.58
C ALA A 309 -2.79 18.57 -3.67
N SER A 310 -1.73 18.48 -2.86
CA SER A 310 -0.49 19.25 -3.01
C SER A 310 0.60 18.44 -3.74
N ASP A 311 0.22 17.34 -4.42
CA ASP A 311 1.17 16.46 -5.11
C ASP A 311 1.12 16.71 -6.63
N ALA A 312 2.22 17.27 -7.14
CA ALA A 312 2.37 17.61 -8.55
C ALA A 312 2.31 16.38 -9.48
N LEU A 313 2.85 15.23 -9.04
CA LEU A 313 2.90 14.01 -9.84
C LEU A 313 1.52 13.38 -9.94
N VAL A 314 0.75 13.38 -8.85
CA VAL A 314 -0.63 12.89 -8.83
C VAL A 314 -1.50 13.76 -9.75
N GLN A 315 -1.36 15.08 -9.69
CA GLN A 315 -2.08 15.98 -10.59
C GLN A 315 -1.72 15.70 -12.05
N LEU A 316 -0.42 15.65 -12.38
CA LEU A 316 0.04 15.39 -13.74
C LEU A 316 -0.50 14.06 -14.30
N ARG A 317 -0.41 12.98 -13.52
CA ARG A 317 -0.90 11.66 -13.92
C ARG A 317 -2.41 11.64 -14.09
N SER A 318 -3.15 12.30 -13.21
CA SER A 318 -4.61 12.40 -13.26
C SER A 318 -5.05 13.20 -14.49
N VAL A 319 -4.39 14.33 -14.76
CA VAL A 319 -4.63 15.15 -15.96
C VAL A 319 -4.34 14.36 -17.24
N PHE A 320 -3.21 13.64 -17.29
CA PHE A 320 -2.88 12.79 -18.43
C PHE A 320 -3.95 11.70 -18.65
N GLY A 321 -4.36 11.01 -17.58
CA GLY A 321 -5.44 10.02 -17.64
C GLY A 321 -6.77 10.61 -18.12
N GLY A 322 -7.12 11.80 -17.63
CA GLY A 322 -8.33 12.52 -18.03
C GLY A 322 -8.31 12.93 -19.51
N ALA A 323 -7.18 13.43 -20.00
CA ALA A 323 -7.00 13.76 -21.42
C ALA A 323 -7.09 12.53 -22.33
N ARG A 324 -6.52 11.39 -21.90
CA ARG A 324 -6.63 10.12 -22.62
C ARG A 324 -8.07 9.61 -22.66
N LEU A 325 -8.79 9.72 -21.54
CA LEU A 325 -10.21 9.38 -21.47
C LEU A 325 -11.07 10.27 -22.38
N ALA A 326 -10.82 11.58 -22.38
CA ALA A 326 -11.52 12.53 -23.24
C ALA A 326 -11.31 12.20 -24.73
N ALA A 327 -10.07 11.95 -25.13
CA ALA A 327 -9.74 11.54 -26.50
C ALA A 327 -10.40 10.20 -26.90
N TYR A 328 -10.56 9.28 -25.93
CA TYR A 328 -11.23 8.00 -26.15
C TYR A 328 -12.75 8.16 -26.30
N ARG A 329 -13.41 8.84 -25.36
CA ARG A 329 -14.88 8.98 -25.34
C ARG A 329 -15.42 9.98 -26.36
N LYS A 330 -14.65 11.03 -26.68
CA LYS A 330 -15.05 12.14 -27.55
C LYS A 330 -16.37 12.79 -27.10
N ASP A 331 -16.54 12.90 -25.78
CA ASP A 331 -17.71 13.53 -25.17
C ASP A 331 -17.33 14.85 -24.49
N ILE A 332 -18.26 15.81 -24.54
CA ILE A 332 -18.06 17.18 -24.04
C ILE A 332 -17.70 17.19 -22.55
N LYS A 333 -18.27 16.28 -21.75
CA LYS A 333 -18.05 16.27 -20.31
C LYS A 333 -16.61 15.85 -19.98
N SER A 334 -16.10 14.81 -20.64
CA SER A 334 -14.71 14.36 -20.46
C SER A 334 -13.71 15.38 -21.01
N GLU A 335 -14.01 16.01 -22.16
CA GLU A 335 -13.18 17.09 -22.72
C GLU A 335 -13.10 18.30 -21.77
N GLN A 336 -14.22 18.75 -21.23
CA GLN A 336 -14.27 19.84 -20.26
C GLN A 336 -13.52 19.47 -18.97
N GLY A 337 -13.70 18.24 -18.48
CA GLY A 337 -12.97 17.75 -17.31
C GLY A 337 -11.46 17.76 -17.54
N ALA A 338 -10.99 17.25 -18.68
CA ALA A 338 -9.58 17.29 -19.04
C ALA A 338 -9.05 18.73 -19.15
N ALA A 339 -9.78 19.63 -19.82
CA ALA A 339 -9.40 21.03 -19.95
C ALA A 339 -9.30 21.74 -18.59
N ASN A 340 -10.27 21.53 -17.70
CA ASN A 340 -10.27 22.07 -16.34
C ASN A 340 -9.07 21.54 -15.54
N GLY A 341 -8.74 20.26 -15.68
CA GLY A 341 -7.59 19.64 -15.03
C GLY A 341 -6.27 20.20 -15.51
N ILE A 342 -6.10 20.38 -16.82
CA ILE A 342 -4.90 20.99 -17.41
C ILE A 342 -4.73 22.42 -16.89
N ALA A 343 -5.81 23.22 -16.88
CA ALA A 343 -5.78 24.59 -16.40
C ALA A 343 -5.43 24.67 -14.90
N ALA A 344 -6.04 23.82 -14.07
CA ALA A 344 -5.75 23.76 -12.64
C ALA A 344 -4.29 23.36 -12.36
N PHE A 345 -3.76 22.37 -13.10
CA PHE A 345 -2.39 21.94 -12.95
C PHE A 345 -1.37 22.99 -13.42
N ALA A 346 -1.67 23.71 -14.52
CA ALA A 346 -0.84 24.81 -14.97
C ALA A 346 -0.75 25.93 -13.92
N ALA A 347 -1.89 26.34 -13.35
CA ALA A 347 -1.94 27.33 -12.27
C ALA A 347 -1.15 26.87 -11.02
N TYR A 348 -1.23 25.58 -10.68
CA TYR A 348 -0.45 24.99 -9.60
C TYR A 348 1.07 25.09 -9.85
N LEU A 349 1.52 24.82 -11.08
CA LEU A 349 2.95 24.93 -11.43
C LEU A 349 3.46 26.39 -11.41
N GLU A 350 2.60 27.35 -11.78
CA GLU A 350 2.93 28.77 -11.69
C GLU A 350 3.15 29.21 -10.23
N ASP A 351 2.27 28.80 -9.31
CA ASP A 351 2.40 29.07 -7.88
C ASP A 351 3.66 28.43 -7.30
N LEU A 352 3.95 27.18 -7.66
CA LEU A 352 5.16 26.48 -7.22
C LEU A 352 6.43 27.20 -7.70
N ASN A 353 6.46 27.67 -8.95
CA ASN A 353 7.60 28.40 -9.49
C ASN A 353 7.81 29.76 -8.80
N PHE A 354 6.72 30.44 -8.43
CA PHE A 354 6.78 31.67 -7.64
C PHE A 354 7.35 31.43 -6.23
N GLN A 355 6.93 30.35 -5.56
CA GLN A 355 7.46 29.97 -4.25
C GLN A 355 8.96 29.64 -4.29
N ILE A 356 9.42 28.93 -5.32
CA ILE A 356 10.85 28.62 -5.50
C ILE A 356 11.65 29.91 -5.72
N SER A 357 11.17 30.80 -6.59
CA SER A 357 11.86 32.06 -6.90
C SER A 357 12.01 32.95 -5.66
N THR A 358 10.97 33.03 -4.83
CA THR A 358 11.00 33.83 -3.59
C THR A 358 11.88 33.21 -2.49
N ALA A 359 11.96 31.88 -2.42
CA ALA A 359 12.87 31.20 -1.50
C ALA A 359 14.35 31.46 -1.86
N GLU A 360 14.71 31.38 -3.14
CA GLU A 360 16.07 31.67 -3.61
C GLU A 360 16.50 33.12 -3.39
N GLU A 361 15.56 34.07 -3.43
CA GLU A 361 15.83 35.47 -3.12
C GLU A 361 16.02 35.69 -1.60
N GLY A 362 15.24 35.01 -0.76
CA GLY A 362 15.39 35.08 0.69
C GLY A 362 16.73 34.51 1.19
N GLU A 363 17.22 33.43 0.57
CA GLU A 363 18.49 32.79 0.91
C GLU A 363 19.71 33.61 0.47
N LYS A 364 19.55 34.53 -0.50
CA LYS A 364 20.62 35.46 -0.92
C LYS A 364 20.73 36.71 -0.03
N ILE A 365 19.70 37.00 0.75
CA ILE A 365 19.63 38.18 1.64
C ILE A 365 20.07 37.82 3.08
N ALA A 366 20.07 36.54 3.43
CA ALA A 366 20.66 36.00 4.65
C ALA A 366 22.16 35.70 4.45
#